data_AF-A0A968C0T1-F1
#
_entry.id   AF-A0A968C0T1-F1
#
_cell.length_a   1.000
_cell.length_b   1.000
_cell.length_c   1.000
_cell.angle_alpha   90.00
_cell.angle_beta   90.00
_cell.angle_gamma   90.00
#
_symmetry.space_group_name_H-M   'P 1'
#
loop_
_entity.id
_entity.type
_entity.pdbx_description
1 polymer ?
#
loop_
_entity_poly.entity_id
_entity_poly.type
_entity_poly.pdbx_seq_one_letter_code
_entity_poly.pdbx_strand_id
1 'polypeptide(L)'
;MGWEGGISLIPRLDNRFGWLLLAAMGEVSTVSDVTIAQHIAGSGTTAGVYTHIFTFDASDQYWVPYCTFRRVLPHATAANELGEVAQDGRVRTLTIAGAGNAPIRADLDLIARQYQSDYDFDFNPGWSATYDDLDDFAVANCDGHFQVEGTSFDVAAASVTVVNQLLPAAQAMKIGSVDPIDFPVLGRMATVTATILVDD
;
A
#
# COMPACT_ATOMS: atom_id res chain seq x y z
N MET A 1 -16.65 7.95 16.39
CA MET A 1 -16.66 6.64 15.73
C MET A 1 -15.42 6.52 14.86
N GLY A 2 -14.58 5.50 15.11
CA GLY A 2 -13.47 5.19 14.20
C GLY A 2 -13.98 4.53 12.92
N TRP A 3 -13.39 4.87 11.78
CA TRP A 3 -13.66 4.24 10.49
C TRP A 3 -12.57 3.21 10.23
N GLU A 4 -12.95 1.94 10.09
CA GLU A 4 -12.04 0.83 9.78
C GLU A 4 -12.55 0.09 8.55
N GLY A 5 -11.61 -0.42 7.75
CA GLY A 5 -11.93 -1.05 6.49
C GLY A 5 -10.74 -1.81 5.92
N GLY A 6 -11.05 -2.79 5.09
CA GLY A 6 -10.09 -3.60 4.35
C GLY A 6 -10.39 -3.54 2.86
N ILE A 7 -9.33 -3.45 2.04
CA ILE A 7 -9.40 -3.49 0.59
C ILE A 7 -8.55 -4.64 0.11
N SER A 8 -9.11 -5.50 -0.73
CA SER A 8 -8.36 -6.56 -1.41
C SER A 8 -8.35 -6.28 -2.90
N LEU A 9 -7.18 -6.33 -3.51
CA LEU A 9 -7.00 -6.05 -4.94
C LEU A 9 -5.92 -6.94 -5.56
N ILE A 10 -6.00 -7.10 -6.87
CA ILE A 10 -4.93 -7.68 -7.69
C ILE A 10 -4.12 -6.48 -8.21
N PRO A 11 -2.89 -6.25 -7.74
CA PRO A 11 -2.14 -5.07 -8.10
C PRO A 11 -1.72 -5.13 -9.56
N ARG A 12 -1.76 -3.96 -10.20
CA ARG A 12 -1.14 -3.70 -11.50
C ARG A 12 0.06 -2.81 -11.26
N LEU A 13 1.12 -2.94 -12.06
CA LEU A 13 2.31 -2.09 -11.96
C LEU A 13 2.06 -0.73 -12.64
N ASP A 14 0.99 -0.07 -12.23
CA ASP A 14 0.63 1.26 -12.67
C ASP A 14 0.71 2.25 -11.49
N ASN A 15 0.66 3.53 -11.81
CA ASN A 15 0.89 4.68 -10.94
C ASN A 15 0.18 4.55 -9.58
N ARG A 16 -1.06 4.06 -9.55
CA ARG A 16 -1.86 3.98 -8.31
C ARG A 16 -1.38 2.98 -7.30
N PHE A 17 -0.87 1.84 -7.74
CA PHE A 17 -0.32 0.90 -6.78
C PHE A 17 0.92 1.50 -6.09
N GLY A 18 1.70 2.30 -6.81
CA GLY A 18 2.78 3.11 -6.24
C GLY A 18 2.31 4.05 -5.13
N TRP A 19 1.16 4.72 -5.29
CA TRP A 19 0.58 5.57 -4.23
C TRP A 19 0.15 4.77 -3.00
N LEU A 20 -0.38 3.55 -3.18
CA LEU A 20 -0.72 2.66 -2.05
C LEU A 20 0.53 2.18 -1.31
N LEU A 21 1.59 1.84 -2.05
CA LEU A 21 2.89 1.50 -1.48
C LEU A 21 3.47 2.68 -0.69
N LEU A 22 3.40 3.90 -1.24
CA LEU A 22 3.82 5.11 -0.54
C LEU A 22 2.99 5.37 0.72
N ALA A 23 1.67 5.18 0.67
CA ALA A 23 0.80 5.34 1.84
C ALA A 23 1.13 4.33 2.96
N ALA A 24 1.60 3.14 2.61
CA ALA A 24 2.00 2.12 3.58
C ALA A 24 3.44 2.30 4.12
N MET A 25 4.38 2.71 3.25
CA MET A 25 5.83 2.75 3.51
C MET A 25 6.31 4.14 3.97
N GLY A 26 5.70 5.21 3.46
CA GLY A 26 5.93 6.59 3.88
C GLY A 26 6.99 7.35 3.09
N GLU A 27 7.92 6.65 2.45
CA GLU A 27 8.91 7.24 1.55
C GLU A 27 9.01 6.47 0.23
N VAL A 28 9.24 7.20 -0.86
CA VAL A 28 9.57 6.65 -2.18
C VAL A 28 10.77 7.39 -2.74
N SER A 29 11.73 6.65 -3.26
CA SER A 29 12.82 7.18 -4.07
C SER A 29 12.79 6.53 -5.45
N THR A 30 13.21 7.29 -6.46
CA THR A 30 13.29 6.80 -7.83
C THR A 30 14.73 6.86 -8.27
N VAL A 31 15.27 5.73 -8.68
CA VAL A 31 16.61 5.65 -9.26
C VAL A 31 16.48 5.39 -10.76
N SER A 32 17.12 6.26 -11.56
CA SER A 32 17.37 6.01 -12.99
C SER A 32 18.67 5.25 -13.13
N ASP A 33 18.79 4.39 -14.15
CA ASP A 33 20.01 3.63 -14.50
C ASP A 33 20.36 2.43 -13.61
N VAL A 34 19.39 1.81 -12.93
CA VAL A 34 19.63 0.45 -12.40
C VAL A 34 19.37 -0.52 -13.54
N THR A 35 20.45 -1.07 -14.08
CA THR A 35 20.33 -2.07 -15.13
C THR A 35 19.59 -3.29 -14.55
N ILE A 36 18.60 -3.84 -15.27
CA ILE A 36 18.13 -5.20 -14.96
C ILE A 36 19.34 -6.15 -14.94
N ALA A 37 20.38 -5.86 -15.74
CA ALA A 37 21.69 -6.52 -15.76
C ALA A 37 22.53 -6.45 -14.47
N GLN A 38 22.32 -5.46 -13.59
CA GLN A 38 22.98 -5.31 -12.29
C GLN A 38 22.20 -6.02 -11.18
N HIS A 39 20.98 -6.47 -11.47
CA HIS A 39 20.21 -7.36 -10.60
C HIS A 39 20.13 -8.81 -11.13
N ILE A 40 20.19 -9.03 -12.44
CA ILE A 40 20.19 -10.32 -13.14
C ILE A 40 21.12 -10.21 -14.36
N ALA A 41 22.30 -10.82 -14.29
CA ALA A 41 23.35 -10.72 -15.30
C ALA A 41 22.87 -10.81 -16.76
N GLY A 42 23.19 -9.78 -17.56
CA GLY A 42 23.35 -9.87 -19.01
C GLY A 42 22.09 -9.81 -19.87
N SER A 43 21.65 -8.60 -20.24
CA SER A 43 20.93 -8.33 -21.49
C SER A 43 20.94 -6.83 -21.79
N GLY A 44 20.93 -6.46 -23.07
CA GLY A 44 21.38 -5.19 -23.62
C GLY A 44 20.49 -3.97 -23.36
N THR A 45 21.12 -2.79 -23.49
CA THR A 45 20.57 -1.42 -23.51
C THR A 45 19.66 -1.03 -22.35
N THR A 46 20.19 -0.15 -21.50
CA THR A 46 19.70 0.16 -20.14
C THR A 46 19.19 1.59 -19.97
N ALA A 47 18.92 2.31 -21.06
CA ALA A 47 18.40 3.66 -20.99
C ALA A 47 16.86 3.64 -20.83
N GLY A 48 16.35 4.03 -19.66
CA GLY A 48 14.93 4.38 -19.47
C GLY A 48 14.10 3.52 -18.53
N VAL A 49 14.67 2.58 -17.77
CA VAL A 49 13.94 1.87 -16.71
C VAL A 49 14.11 2.61 -15.38
N TYR A 50 13.00 3.07 -14.82
CA TYR A 50 12.97 3.67 -13.48
C TYR A 50 12.64 2.57 -12.46
N THR A 51 13.47 2.47 -11.40
CA THR A 51 13.15 1.62 -10.25
C THR A 51 12.68 2.49 -9.10
N HIS A 52 11.47 2.23 -8.62
CA HIS A 52 10.90 2.87 -7.44
C HIS A 52 11.18 2.01 -6.20
N ILE A 53 11.81 2.62 -5.21
CA ILE A 53 12.18 1.96 -3.95
C ILE A 53 11.34 2.61 -2.85
N PHE A 54 10.50 1.81 -2.21
CA PHE A 54 9.65 2.23 -1.11
C PHE A 54 10.28 1.80 0.22
N THR A 55 10.49 2.76 1.12
CA THR A 55 11.19 2.53 2.40
C THR A 55 10.43 3.19 3.54
N PHE A 56 10.74 2.76 4.77
CA PHE A 56 10.42 3.57 5.94
C PHE A 56 11.35 4.78 5.94
N ASP A 57 10.81 5.94 6.32
CA ASP A 57 11.57 7.18 6.44
C ASP A 57 12.71 6.98 7.46
N ALA A 58 13.94 7.18 7.00
CA ALA A 58 15.13 7.00 7.82
C ALA A 58 15.31 8.10 8.89
N SER A 59 14.69 9.26 8.67
CA SER A 59 14.72 10.41 9.57
C SER A 59 13.60 10.38 10.62
N ASP A 60 12.45 9.77 10.29
CA ASP A 60 11.33 9.57 11.22
C ASP A 60 10.66 8.20 11.00
N GLN A 61 11.03 7.23 11.84
CA GLN A 61 10.44 5.89 11.79
C GLN A 61 8.94 5.85 12.11
N TYR A 62 8.32 6.93 12.59
CA TYR A 62 6.89 7.03 12.84
C TYR A 62 6.14 7.79 11.75
N TRP A 63 6.85 8.28 10.74
CA TRP A 63 6.23 8.96 9.61
C TRP A 63 5.45 7.99 8.72
N VAL A 64 4.14 8.25 8.61
CA VAL A 64 3.23 7.61 7.66
C VAL A 64 2.28 8.69 7.13
N PRO A 65 2.17 8.85 5.80
CA PRO A 65 1.29 9.83 5.16
C PRO A 65 -0.16 9.69 5.62
N TYR A 66 -0.81 10.82 5.83
CA TYR A 66 -2.26 10.87 6.02
C TYR A 66 -2.96 10.69 4.67
N CYS A 67 -4.03 9.92 4.68
CA CYS A 67 -4.84 9.58 3.52
C CYS A 67 -6.30 9.92 3.79
N THR A 68 -6.97 10.42 2.76
CA THR A 68 -8.43 10.54 2.74
C THR A 68 -9.01 9.32 2.05
N PHE A 69 -10.00 8.68 2.68
CA PHE A 69 -10.67 7.54 2.10
C PHE A 69 -12.11 7.88 1.78
N ARG A 70 -12.58 7.41 0.62
CA ARG A 70 -13.97 7.56 0.22
C ARG A 70 -14.52 6.20 -0.18
N ARG A 71 -15.60 5.79 0.47
CA ARG A 71 -16.39 4.63 0.10
C ARG A 71 -17.59 5.11 -0.70
N VAL A 72 -17.66 4.76 -1.97
CA VAL A 72 -18.83 5.02 -2.80
C VAL A 72 -19.79 3.83 -2.70
N LEU A 73 -21.04 4.09 -2.32
CA LEU A 73 -22.11 3.10 -2.32
C LEU A 73 -22.85 3.19 -3.67
N PRO A 74 -22.85 2.12 -4.49
CA PRO A 74 -23.57 2.14 -5.75
C PRO A 74 -25.07 2.31 -5.47
N HIS A 75 -25.68 3.34 -6.05
CA HIS A 75 -27.12 3.58 -5.96
C HIS A 75 -27.78 3.18 -7.28
N ALA A 76 -28.86 2.41 -7.21
CA ALA A 76 -29.53 1.86 -8.39
C ALA A 76 -30.29 2.90 -9.24
N THR A 77 -30.54 4.11 -8.72
CA THR A 77 -31.61 4.97 -9.27
C THR A 77 -31.32 6.48 -9.35
N ALA A 78 -30.13 6.97 -8.98
CA ALA A 78 -29.85 8.42 -8.97
C ALA A 78 -28.36 8.73 -9.15
N ALA A 79 -28.06 9.79 -9.89
CA ALA A 79 -26.73 10.31 -10.24
C ALA A 79 -25.92 10.90 -9.06
N ASN A 80 -26.48 10.86 -7.85
CA ASN A 80 -25.79 11.32 -6.65
C ASN A 80 -25.29 10.08 -5.90
N GLU A 81 -24.02 9.76 -6.09
CA GLU A 81 -23.31 8.74 -5.35
C GLU A 81 -23.39 9.03 -3.85
N LEU A 82 -24.15 8.22 -3.11
CA LEU A 82 -24.06 8.23 -1.66
C LEU A 82 -22.70 7.64 -1.29
N GLY A 83 -21.87 8.43 -0.61
CA GLY A 83 -20.56 7.99 -0.19
C GLY A 83 -20.25 8.39 1.23
N GLU A 84 -19.47 7.57 1.91
CA GLU A 84 -18.86 7.93 3.18
C GLU A 84 -17.45 8.43 2.92
N VAL A 85 -17.10 9.52 3.59
CA VAL A 85 -15.74 10.08 3.58
C VAL A 85 -15.15 9.90 4.97
N ALA A 86 -13.92 9.41 5.00
CA ALA A 86 -13.10 9.34 6.19
C ALA A 86 -11.85 10.20 6.02
N GLN A 87 -11.50 10.93 7.07
CA GLN A 87 -10.40 11.88 7.11
C GLN A 87 -9.29 11.40 8.06
N ASP A 88 -8.10 12.00 7.93
CA ASP A 88 -6.92 11.68 8.75
C ASP A 88 -6.66 10.18 8.87
N GLY A 89 -6.82 9.48 7.74
CA GLY A 89 -6.66 8.05 7.66
C GLY A 89 -5.20 7.64 7.51
N ARG A 90 -4.87 6.44 7.98
CA ARG A 90 -3.57 5.81 7.78
C ARG A 90 -3.75 4.35 7.42
N VAL A 91 -2.81 3.84 6.61
CA VAL A 91 -2.69 2.42 6.33
C VAL A 91 -2.15 1.72 7.58
N ARG A 92 -2.91 0.77 8.12
CA ARG A 92 -2.51 -0.06 9.26
C ARG A 92 -1.69 -1.26 8.80
N THR A 93 -2.13 -1.93 7.75
CA THR A 93 -1.45 -3.13 7.25
C THR A 93 -1.51 -3.18 5.74
N LEU A 94 -0.40 -3.55 5.10
CA LEU A 94 -0.34 -3.90 3.69
C LEU A 94 0.31 -5.27 3.58
N THR A 95 -0.41 -6.23 3.01
CA THR A 95 0.13 -7.55 2.68
C THR A 95 0.16 -7.69 1.16
N ILE A 96 1.31 -8.01 0.61
CA ILE A 96 1.47 -8.37 -0.80
C ILE A 96 1.90 -9.82 -0.83
N ALA A 97 1.12 -10.69 -1.47
CA ALA A 97 1.39 -12.11 -1.54
C ALA A 97 1.31 -12.59 -2.99
N GLY A 98 2.27 -13.43 -3.37
CA GLY A 98 2.30 -14.10 -4.67
C GLY A 98 2.64 -15.57 -4.48
N ALA A 99 1.96 -16.43 -5.23
CA ALA A 99 2.28 -17.84 -5.33
C ALA A 99 2.52 -18.20 -6.81
N GLY A 100 3.29 -19.26 -7.06
CA GLY A 100 3.50 -19.76 -8.43
C GLY A 100 2.16 -20.02 -9.13
N ASN A 101 2.04 -19.54 -10.37
CA ASN A 101 0.84 -19.67 -11.21
C ASN A 101 -0.44 -18.99 -10.67
N ALA A 102 -0.32 -18.07 -9.70
CA ALA A 102 -1.43 -17.24 -9.23
C ALA A 102 -1.13 -15.75 -9.47
N PRO A 103 -2.17 -14.91 -9.70
CA PRO A 103 -2.00 -13.46 -9.65
C PRO A 103 -1.47 -13.03 -8.29
N ILE A 104 -0.61 -12.00 -8.28
CA ILE A 104 -0.24 -11.34 -7.03
C ILE A 104 -1.52 -10.75 -6.40
N ARG A 105 -1.61 -10.78 -5.09
CA ARG A 105 -2.70 -10.17 -4.30
C ARG A 105 -2.12 -9.15 -3.34
N ALA A 106 -2.81 -8.02 -3.20
CA ALA A 106 -2.53 -7.02 -2.18
C ALA A 106 -3.77 -6.84 -1.29
N ASP A 107 -3.58 -6.98 0.02
CA ASP A 107 -4.60 -6.74 1.03
C ASP A 107 -4.16 -5.56 1.90
N LEU A 108 -5.02 -4.56 2.01
CA LEU A 108 -4.78 -3.30 2.70
C LEU A 108 -5.80 -3.13 3.83
N ASP A 109 -5.34 -2.95 5.06
CA ASP A 109 -6.15 -2.51 6.18
C ASP A 109 -5.87 -1.05 6.48
N LEU A 110 -6.93 -0.31 6.79
CA LEU A 110 -6.87 1.11 7.09
C LEU A 110 -7.67 1.45 8.35
N ILE A 111 -7.33 2.59 8.94
CA ILE A 111 -8.08 3.23 10.01
C ILE A 111 -8.12 4.72 9.74
N ALA A 112 -9.26 5.34 10.00
CA ALA A 112 -9.46 6.76 9.77
C ALA A 112 -10.51 7.33 10.72
N ARG A 113 -10.61 8.65 10.76
CA ARG A 113 -11.63 9.37 11.52
C ARG A 113 -12.85 9.54 10.63
N GLN A 114 -14.04 9.48 11.22
CA GLN A 114 -15.22 9.94 10.52
C GLN A 114 -15.06 11.42 10.16
N TYR A 115 -15.49 11.80 8.96
CA TYR A 115 -15.50 13.18 8.54
C TYR A 115 -16.33 14.05 9.51
N GLN A 116 -15.76 15.19 9.93
CA GLN A 116 -16.42 16.20 10.75
C GLN A 116 -16.40 17.54 10.00
N SER A 117 -17.57 18.14 9.78
CA SER A 117 -17.77 19.30 8.91
C SER A 117 -17.24 20.63 9.47
N ASP A 118 -16.76 20.63 10.71
CA ASP A 118 -16.18 21.77 11.42
C ASP A 118 -14.68 21.92 11.18
N TYR A 119 -14.04 20.94 10.55
CA TYR A 119 -12.67 21.04 10.04
C TYR A 119 -12.70 21.59 8.61
N ASP A 120 -11.80 22.54 8.32
CA ASP A 120 -11.55 23.10 6.97
C ASP A 120 -10.86 22.01 6.13
N PHE A 121 -11.65 21.01 5.77
CA PHE A 121 -11.21 19.81 5.08
C PHE A 121 -11.53 19.97 3.61
N ASP A 122 -10.51 19.81 2.77
CA ASP A 122 -10.71 19.81 1.34
C ASP A 122 -11.61 18.62 0.96
N PHE A 123 -12.86 18.93 0.62
CA PHE A 123 -13.82 17.93 0.15
C PHE A 123 -13.51 17.47 -1.28
N ASN A 124 -12.66 18.21 -2.00
CA ASN A 124 -12.32 17.96 -3.37
C ASN A 124 -10.82 18.18 -3.66
N PRO A 125 -9.90 17.43 -3.01
CA PRO A 125 -8.46 17.49 -3.25
C PRO A 125 -8.15 16.93 -4.64
N GLY A 126 -8.46 17.71 -5.68
CA GLY A 126 -8.13 17.43 -7.07
C GLY A 126 -8.30 15.97 -7.49
N TRP A 127 -9.41 15.31 -7.09
CA TRP A 127 -9.65 13.91 -7.43
C TRP A 127 -9.74 13.79 -8.95
N SER A 128 -8.64 13.37 -9.57
CA SER A 128 -8.66 13.00 -10.97
C SER A 128 -9.42 11.67 -11.06
N ALA A 129 -10.66 11.72 -11.55
CA ALA A 129 -11.46 10.52 -11.85
C ALA A 129 -10.94 9.76 -13.08
N THR A 130 -9.69 10.02 -13.50
CA THR A 130 -9.00 9.15 -14.44
C THR A 130 -8.80 7.82 -13.75
N TYR A 131 -9.39 6.75 -14.28
CA TYR A 131 -9.08 5.39 -13.85
C TYR A 131 -7.81 4.92 -14.56
N ASP A 132 -7.18 3.84 -14.08
CA ASP A 132 -5.96 3.33 -14.69
C ASP A 132 -6.50 2.64 -15.93
N ASP A 133 -5.85 2.83 -17.08
CA ASP A 133 -6.35 2.21 -18.30
C ASP A 133 -6.36 0.70 -18.09
N LEU A 134 -7.53 0.08 -18.29
CA LEU A 134 -7.73 -1.34 -17.96
C LEU A 134 -6.95 -2.28 -18.88
N ASP A 135 -6.23 -1.73 -19.85
CA ASP A 135 -5.40 -2.41 -20.83
C ASP A 135 -4.06 -2.92 -20.25
N ASP A 136 -3.68 -2.47 -19.06
CA ASP A 136 -2.46 -2.93 -18.39
C ASP A 136 -2.62 -4.32 -17.75
N PHE A 137 -1.61 -5.17 -17.97
CA PHE A 137 -1.62 -6.56 -17.51
C PHE A 137 -1.52 -6.67 -15.98
N ALA A 138 -2.34 -7.55 -15.40
CA ALA A 138 -2.16 -7.96 -14.01
C ALA A 138 -0.81 -8.68 -13.85
N VAL A 139 -0.12 -8.42 -12.73
CA VAL A 139 1.15 -9.10 -12.47
C VAL A 139 0.87 -10.57 -12.15
N ALA A 140 1.18 -11.44 -13.12
CA ALA A 140 1.33 -12.86 -12.86
C ALA A 140 2.76 -13.12 -12.38
N ASN A 141 2.90 -13.96 -11.35
CA ASN A 141 4.21 -14.37 -10.89
C ASN A 141 4.74 -15.45 -11.85
N CYS A 142 5.74 -15.10 -12.67
CA CYS A 142 6.24 -15.99 -13.71
C CYS A 142 7.39 -16.87 -13.22
N ASP A 143 8.27 -16.35 -12.36
CA ASP A 143 9.37 -17.08 -11.69
C ASP A 143 9.87 -16.19 -10.52
N GLY A 144 9.68 -16.66 -9.28
CA GLY A 144 10.04 -15.90 -8.08
C GLY A 144 11.29 -16.45 -7.41
N HIS A 145 12.32 -15.62 -7.26
CA HIS A 145 13.50 -15.94 -6.48
C HIS A 145 13.57 -15.06 -5.23
N PHE A 146 14.09 -15.61 -4.13
CA PHE A 146 14.37 -14.87 -2.91
C PHE A 146 15.86 -14.88 -2.64
N GLN A 147 16.45 -13.70 -2.48
CA GLN A 147 17.88 -13.55 -2.26
C GLN A 147 18.17 -13.17 -0.80
N VAL A 148 19.00 -13.96 -0.13
CA VAL A 148 19.51 -13.67 1.22
C VAL A 148 21.02 -13.66 1.18
N GLU A 149 21.63 -12.55 1.56
CA GLU A 149 23.10 -12.40 1.64
C GLU A 149 23.84 -12.81 0.36
N GLY A 150 23.22 -12.58 -0.81
CA GLY A 150 23.80 -12.92 -2.10
C GLY A 150 23.44 -14.32 -2.63
N THR A 151 22.87 -15.20 -1.80
CA THR A 151 22.41 -16.53 -2.22
C THR A 151 20.96 -16.45 -2.70
N SER A 152 20.71 -16.91 -3.92
CA SER A 152 19.37 -16.98 -4.52
C SER A 152 18.74 -18.33 -4.24
N PHE A 153 17.48 -18.32 -3.80
CA PHE A 153 16.66 -19.50 -3.58
C PHE A 153 15.42 -19.45 -4.46
N ASP A 154 15.03 -20.58 -5.02
CA ASP A 154 13.77 -20.70 -5.75
C ASP A 154 12.60 -20.76 -4.77
N VAL A 155 11.54 -20.00 -5.06
CA VAL A 155 10.43 -19.79 -4.12
C VAL A 155 9.11 -20.14 -4.77
N ALA A 156 8.35 -21.03 -4.11
CA ALA A 156 7.01 -21.41 -4.52
C ALA A 156 5.96 -20.34 -4.17
N ALA A 157 6.15 -19.63 -3.06
CA ALA A 157 5.29 -18.54 -2.62
C ALA A 157 6.04 -17.56 -1.72
N ALA A 158 5.77 -16.27 -1.89
CA ALA A 158 6.33 -15.21 -1.07
C ALA A 158 5.24 -14.23 -0.65
N SER A 159 5.38 -13.67 0.55
CA SER A 159 4.57 -12.57 1.02
C SER A 159 5.39 -11.55 1.79
N VAL A 160 5.10 -10.28 1.56
CA VAL A 160 5.62 -9.15 2.33
C VAL A 160 4.45 -8.53 3.06
N THR A 161 4.54 -8.46 4.39
CA THR A 161 3.54 -7.82 5.25
C THR A 161 4.17 -6.64 5.95
N VAL A 162 3.60 -5.46 5.73
CA VAL A 162 3.97 -4.21 6.42
C VAL A 162 2.88 -3.88 7.42
N VAL A 163 3.26 -3.69 8.67
CA VAL A 163 2.36 -3.32 9.76
C VAL A 163 2.80 -1.99 10.34
N ASN A 164 1.92 -0.99 10.25
CA ASN A 164 2.01 0.25 11.00
C ASN A 164 1.15 0.07 12.25
N GLN A 165 1.80 -0.04 13.41
CA GLN A 165 1.11 -0.15 14.69
C GLN A 165 0.57 1.23 15.06
N LEU A 166 -0.73 1.44 14.86
CA LEU A 166 -1.40 2.70 15.16
C LEU A 166 -1.99 2.67 16.58
N LEU A 167 -2.09 3.84 17.21
CA LEU A 167 -2.79 3.97 18.48
C LEU A 167 -4.25 3.50 18.32
N PRO A 168 -4.75 2.56 19.13
CA PRO A 168 -6.11 2.08 19.01
C PRO A 168 -7.14 3.21 19.24
N ALA A 169 -8.27 3.16 18.53
CA ALA A 169 -9.30 4.20 18.60
C ALA A 169 -9.76 4.51 20.04
N ALA A 170 -9.89 3.50 20.90
CA ALA A 170 -10.29 3.67 22.29
C ALA A 170 -9.29 4.52 23.11
N GLN A 171 -8.01 4.48 22.76
CA GLN A 171 -6.95 5.26 23.43
C GLN A 171 -6.75 6.64 22.77
N ALA A 172 -7.20 6.80 21.52
CA ALA A 172 -7.16 8.05 20.78
C ALA A 172 -8.31 9.02 21.12
N MET A 173 -9.26 8.62 21.96
CA MET A 173 -10.41 9.44 22.32
C MET A 173 -10.09 10.47 23.41
N LYS A 174 -10.51 11.72 23.18
CA LYS A 174 -10.52 12.75 24.22
C LYS A 174 -11.62 12.44 25.24
N ILE A 175 -11.37 12.72 26.52
CA ILE A 175 -12.38 12.61 27.58
C ILE A 175 -13.62 13.43 27.19
N GLY A 176 -14.78 12.77 27.14
CA GLY A 176 -16.06 13.37 26.77
C GLY A 176 -16.35 13.45 25.26
N SER A 177 -15.43 12.99 24.39
CA SER A 177 -15.66 12.84 22.95
C SER A 177 -16.05 11.42 22.59
N VAL A 178 -16.90 11.26 21.57
CA VAL A 178 -17.20 9.96 20.94
C VAL A 178 -16.32 9.67 19.71
N ASP A 179 -15.49 10.64 19.33
CA ASP A 179 -14.61 10.60 18.16
C ASP A 179 -13.14 10.61 18.57
N PRO A 180 -12.30 9.73 17.98
CA PRO A 180 -10.85 9.75 18.18
C PRO A 180 -10.25 11.04 17.61
N ILE A 181 -9.17 11.53 18.23
CA ILE A 181 -8.52 12.77 17.84
C ILE A 181 -7.54 12.57 16.66
N ASP A 182 -6.78 11.48 16.69
CA ASP A 182 -5.76 11.09 15.71
C ASP A 182 -5.30 9.65 15.99
N PHE A 183 -4.62 9.01 15.02
CA PHE A 183 -4.05 7.68 15.11
C PHE A 183 -2.53 7.71 14.93
N PRO A 184 -1.75 8.20 15.91
CA PRO A 184 -0.29 8.23 15.84
C PRO A 184 0.29 6.83 15.67
N VAL A 185 1.40 6.74 14.92
CA VAL A 185 2.14 5.50 14.72
C VAL A 185 3.02 5.24 15.95
N LEU A 186 2.87 4.07 16.56
CA LEU A 186 3.59 3.61 17.74
C LEU A 186 4.78 2.71 17.40
N GLY A 187 4.77 2.12 16.21
CA GLY A 187 5.80 1.20 15.75
C GLY A 187 5.52 0.73 14.34
N ARG A 188 6.53 0.20 13.67
CA ARG A 188 6.43 -0.30 12.29
C ARG A 188 7.24 -1.56 12.14
N MET A 189 6.74 -2.48 11.32
CA MET A 189 7.38 -3.77 11.06
C MET A 189 7.13 -4.17 9.61
N ALA A 190 8.15 -4.72 8.97
CA ALA A 190 8.02 -5.44 7.73
C ALA A 190 8.41 -6.91 7.98
N THR A 191 7.54 -7.83 7.59
CA THR A 191 7.77 -9.27 7.69
C THR A 191 7.76 -9.85 6.29
N VAL A 192 8.85 -10.51 5.92
CA VAL A 192 8.94 -11.26 4.67
C VAL A 192 8.84 -12.74 4.99
N THR A 193 7.95 -13.44 4.31
CA THR A 193 7.79 -14.89 4.42
C THR A 193 7.92 -15.49 3.03
N ALA A 194 8.77 -16.51 2.88
CA ALA A 194 8.99 -17.21 1.62
C ALA A 194 8.98 -18.72 1.86
N THR A 195 8.40 -19.48 0.93
CA THR A 195 8.45 -20.94 0.90
C THR A 195 9.48 -21.37 -0.14
N ILE A 196 10.66 -21.76 0.33
CA ILE A 196 11.79 -22.15 -0.50
C ILE A 196 11.58 -23.59 -1.01
N LEU A 197 11.82 -23.81 -2.29
CA LEU A 197 11.92 -25.13 -2.89
C LEU A 197 13.30 -25.71 -2.53
N VAL A 198 13.32 -26.94 -2.02
CA VAL A 198 14.56 -27.67 -1.76
C VAL A 198 14.79 -28.60 -2.93
N ASP A 199 15.90 -28.42 -3.64
CA ASP A 199 16.35 -29.40 -4.63
C ASP A 199 16.91 -30.64 -3.92
N ASP A 200 16.53 -31.82 -4.40
CA ASP A 200 17.09 -33.12 -3.99
C ASP A 200 18.51 -33.36 -4.51
#